data_AF-A0A835PHL0-F1
#
_entry.id   AF-A0A835PHL0-F1
#
_cell.length_a   1.000
_cell.length_b   1.000
_cell.length_c   1.000
_cell.angle_alpha   90.00
_cell.angle_beta   90.00
_cell.angle_gamma   90.00
#
_symmetry.space_group_name_H-M   'P 1'
#
loop_
_entity.id
_entity.type
_entity.pdbx_description
1 polymer ?
#
loop_
_entity_poly.entity_id
_entity_poly.type
_entity_poly.pdbx_seq_one_letter_code
_entity_poly.pdbx_strand_id
1 'polypeptide(L)'
;MIGVTVSAIFPGLRPPPCEPKPETCHRATTNQLLVFYGSLLLTAVGSGGIRPCVVAFGADQFELDRPQTQHGGRRSFFNLYFFSMGFSTLLALTMAV
;
A
#
# COMPACT_ATOMS: atom_id res chain seq x y z
N MET A 1 -2.73 4.87 2.89
CA MET A 1 -3.64 3.84 3.44
C MET A 1 -4.36 4.27 4.71
N ILE A 2 -3.72 4.93 5.69
CA ILE A 2 -4.40 5.41 6.91
C ILE A 2 -5.62 6.29 6.62
N GLY A 3 -5.54 7.22 5.67
CA GLY A 3 -6.70 8.06 5.30
C GLY A 3 -7.89 7.26 4.78
N VAL A 4 -7.61 6.19 4.00
CA VAL A 4 -8.65 5.29 3.47
C VAL A 4 -9.29 4.48 4.60
N THR A 5 -8.50 3.93 5.53
CA THR A 5 -9.05 3.17 6.67
C THR A 5 -9.87 4.05 7.60
N VAL A 6 -9.43 5.28 7.88
CA VAL A 6 -10.20 6.26 8.66
C VAL A 6 -11.53 6.58 7.98
N SER A 7 -11.54 6.77 6.66
CA SER A 7 -12.79 7.02 5.91
C SER A 7 -13.77 5.83 5.96
N ALA A 8 -13.26 4.60 6.06
CA ALA A 8 -14.08 3.39 6.12
C ALA A 8 -14.59 3.05 7.54
N ILE A 9 -13.87 3.46 8.59
CA ILE A 9 -14.23 3.19 9.99
C ILE A 9 -15.14 4.28 10.55
N PHE A 10 -14.92 5.55 10.17
CA PHE A 10 -15.67 6.65 10.75
C PHE A 10 -17.08 6.76 10.14
N PRO A 11 -18.15 6.65 10.93
CA PRO A 11 -19.52 6.57 10.42
C PRO A 11 -19.99 7.84 9.70
N GLY A 12 -19.39 9.01 9.98
CA GLY A 12 -19.66 10.25 9.24
C GLY A 12 -19.03 10.32 7.85
N LEU A 13 -18.01 9.51 7.56
CA LEU A 13 -17.27 9.51 6.30
C LEU A 13 -17.68 8.38 5.34
N ARG A 14 -18.61 7.51 5.75
CA ARG A 14 -19.18 6.44 4.94
C ARG A 14 -20.71 6.55 4.88
N PRO A 15 -21.36 6.11 3.79
CA PRO A 15 -22.82 5.99 3.76
C PRO A 15 -23.29 4.92 4.76
N PRO A 16 -24.55 5.01 5.24
CA PRO A 16 -25.13 3.98 6.09
C PRO A 16 -25.18 2.63 5.35
N PRO A 17 -25.10 1.49 6.07
CA PRO A 17 -25.20 0.17 5.47
C PRO A 17 -26.54 0.03 4.74
N CYS A 18 -26.51 -0.46 3.49
CA CYS A 18 -27.74 -0.71 2.74
C CYS A 18 -28.54 -1.84 3.41
N GLU A 19 -29.83 -1.63 3.65
CA GLU A 19 -30.75 -2.71 3.98
C GLU A 19 -31.00 -3.61 2.75
N PRO A 20 -31.46 -4.87 2.93
CA PRO A 20 -31.70 -5.81 1.83
C PRO A 20 -32.80 -5.39 0.84
N LYS A 21 -33.45 -4.23 1.04
CA LYS A 21 -34.34 -3.62 0.05
C LYS A 21 -33.53 -2.71 -0.88
N PRO A 22 -33.44 -3.02 -2.19
CA PRO A 22 -32.57 -2.32 -3.14
C PRO A 22 -32.95 -0.84 -3.38
N GLU A 23 -34.19 -0.46 -3.05
CA GLU A 23 -34.76 0.87 -3.30
C GLU A 23 -34.30 1.97 -2.30
N THR A 24 -33.62 1.60 -1.20
CA THR A 24 -33.38 2.50 -0.06
C THR A 24 -31.91 2.76 0.27
N CYS A 25 -30.97 2.38 -0.60
CA CYS A 25 -29.57 2.67 -0.31
C CYS A 25 -29.21 4.13 -0.62
N HIS A 26 -28.71 4.83 0.39
CA HIS A 26 -28.26 6.21 0.24
C HIS A 26 -26.91 6.27 -0.47
N ARG A 27 -26.85 6.99 -1.58
CA ARG A 27 -25.59 7.29 -2.27
C ARG A 27 -24.68 8.12 -1.37
N ALA A 28 -23.39 7.82 -1.40
CA ALA A 28 -22.39 8.60 -0.67
C ALA A 28 -22.42 10.08 -1.09
N THR A 29 -22.26 10.96 -0.11
CA THR A 29 -22.30 12.41 -0.34
C THR A 29 -21.01 12.90 -1.00
N THR A 30 -21.05 14.05 -1.69
CA THR A 30 -19.88 14.63 -2.36
C THR A 30 -18.66 14.77 -1.43
N ASN A 31 -18.89 15.15 -0.17
CA ASN A 31 -17.82 15.32 0.81
C ASN A 31 -17.16 13.98 1.19
N GLN A 32 -17.96 12.92 1.34
CA GLN A 32 -17.46 11.56 1.61
C GLN A 32 -16.61 11.05 0.44
N LEU A 33 -17.06 11.26 -0.80
CA LEU A 33 -16.28 10.91 -2.00
C LEU A 33 -14.98 11.71 -2.07
N LEU A 34 -15.02 13.00 -1.78
CA LEU A 34 -13.85 13.87 -1.90
C LEU A 34 -12.73 13.45 -0.93
N VAL A 35 -13.09 13.15 0.32
CA VAL A 35 -12.11 12.63 1.31
C VAL A 35 -11.57 11.26 0.90
N PHE A 36 -12.44 10.38 0.40
CA PHE A 36 -12.06 9.05 -0.06
C PHE A 36 -11.09 9.12 -1.26
N TYR A 37 -11.46 9.85 -2.32
CA TYR A 37 -10.61 10.01 -3.51
C TYR A 37 -9.34 10.79 -3.23
N GLY A 38 -9.38 11.80 -2.36
CA GLY A 38 -8.17 12.50 -1.90
C GLY A 38 -7.20 11.55 -1.19
N SER A 39 -7.72 10.68 -0.33
CA SER A 39 -6.91 9.66 0.37
C SER A 39 -6.33 8.61 -0.58
N LEU A 40 -7.06 8.23 -1.62
CA LEU A 40 -6.58 7.34 -2.68
C LEU A 40 -5.47 7.98 -3.50
N LEU A 41 -5.65 9.23 -3.93
CA LEU A 41 -4.63 10.00 -4.66
C LEU A 41 -3.33 10.11 -3.87
N LEU A 42 -3.42 10.49 -2.59
CA LEU A 42 -2.25 10.61 -1.73
C LEU A 42 -1.52 9.27 -1.55
N THR A 43 -2.29 8.18 -1.47
CA THR A 43 -1.73 6.82 -1.38
C THR A 43 -1.07 6.39 -2.69
N ALA A 44 -1.68 6.69 -3.85
CA ALA A 44 -1.12 6.40 -5.16
C ALA A 44 0.22 7.13 -5.35
N VAL A 45 0.26 8.43 -5.07
CA VAL A 45 1.48 9.24 -5.17
C VAL A 45 2.57 8.73 -4.23
N GLY A 46 2.25 8.51 -2.95
CA GLY A 46 3.23 8.01 -1.98
C GLY A 46 3.78 6.62 -2.33
N SER A 47 2.90 5.69 -2.73
CA SER A 47 3.32 4.34 -3.10
C SER A 47 4.12 4.30 -4.41
N GLY A 48 3.79 5.16 -5.37
CA GLY A 48 4.52 5.30 -6.62
C GLY A 48 5.93 5.88 -6.45
N GLY A 49 6.11 6.83 -5.52
CA GLY A 49 7.41 7.44 -5.24
C GLY A 49 8.36 6.56 -4.43
N ILE A 50 7.86 5.83 -3.43
CA ILE A 50 8.72 5.06 -2.51
C ILE A 50 9.28 3.79 -3.17
N ARG A 51 8.45 3.06 -3.94
CA ARG A 51 8.80 1.76 -4.53
C ARG A 51 10.09 1.77 -5.36
N PRO A 52 10.33 2.70 -6.29
CA PRO A 52 11.56 2.72 -7.09
C PRO A 52 12.78 3.20 -6.29
N CYS A 53 12.60 4.09 -5.30
CA CYS A 53 13.71 4.71 -4.58
C CYS A 53 14.32 3.79 -3.52
N VAL A 54 13.52 2.96 -2.85
CA VAL A 54 14.00 2.11 -1.74
C VAL A 54 15.01 1.07 -2.20
N VAL A 55 14.80 0.47 -3.38
CA VAL A 55 15.68 -0.58 -3.90
C VAL A 55 17.01 0.01 -4.38
N ALA A 56 16.97 1.16 -5.07
CA ALA A 56 18.17 1.87 -5.50
C ALA A 56 19.02 2.32 -4.31
N PHE A 57 18.40 2.97 -3.31
CA PHE A 57 19.08 3.36 -2.08
C PHE A 57 19.65 2.16 -1.32
N GLY A 58 18.90 1.06 -1.24
CA GLY A 58 19.40 -0.18 -0.65
C GLY A 58 20.59 -0.78 -1.40
N ALA A 59 20.63 -0.64 -2.74
CA ALA A 59 21.75 -1.10 -3.55
C ALA A 59 23.00 -0.24 -3.35
N ASP A 60 22.85 1.09 -3.29
CA ASP A 60 23.94 2.05 -3.07
C ASP A 60 24.72 1.77 -1.77
N GLN A 61 24.01 1.33 -0.71
CA GLN A 61 24.63 0.95 0.57
C GLN A 61 25.65 -0.19 0.45
N PHE A 62 25.51 -1.09 -0.54
CA PHE A 62 26.46 -2.18 -0.80
C PHE A 62 27.56 -1.81 -1.80
N GLU A 63 27.48 -0.64 -2.45
CA GLU A 63 28.52 -0.14 -3.36
C GLU A 63 29.53 0.76 -2.65
N LEU A 64 29.11 1.41 -1.57
CA LEU A 64 29.94 2.24 -0.69
C LEU A 64 30.94 1.42 0.16
N ASP A 65 30.58 0.20 0.56
CA ASP A 65 31.41 -0.72 1.37
C ASP A 65 32.23 -1.68 0.48
N ARG A 66 33.42 -1.26 0.03
CA ARG A 66 34.36 -2.15 -0.70
C ARG A 66 35.11 -3.09 0.27
N PRO A 67 34.82 -4.39 0.25
CA PRO A 67 35.73 -5.36 -0.37
C PRO A 67 35.00 -6.50 -1.12
N GLN A 68 35.73 -7.23 -1.98
CA GLN A 68 35.24 -8.24 -2.94
C GLN A 68 34.31 -9.34 -2.37
N THR A 69 34.26 -9.53 -1.05
CA THR A 69 33.40 -10.49 -0.34
C THR A 69 31.92 -10.08 -0.24
N GLN A 70 31.55 -8.83 -0.53
CA GLN A 70 30.17 -8.34 -0.33
C GLN A 70 29.16 -8.74 -1.43
N HIS A 71 29.61 -9.33 -2.55
CA HIS A 71 28.72 -9.83 -3.62
C HIS A 71 27.66 -10.81 -3.10
N GLY A 72 28.00 -11.61 -2.08
CA GLY A 72 27.06 -12.52 -1.41
C GLY A 72 25.98 -11.77 -0.61
N GLY A 73 26.35 -10.71 0.11
CA GLY A 73 25.43 -9.89 0.90
C GLY A 73 24.41 -9.16 0.04
N ARG A 74 24.87 -8.56 -1.07
CA ARG A 74 23.99 -7.90 -2.05
C ARG A 74 22.98 -8.87 -2.66
N ARG A 75 23.44 -10.05 -3.11
CA ARG A 75 22.54 -11.10 -3.66
C ARG A 75 21.53 -11.60 -2.63
N SER A 76 21.97 -11.82 -1.39
CA SER A 76 21.10 -12.26 -0.29
C SER A 76 20.02 -11.21 0.02
N PHE A 77 20.39 -9.92 0.07
CA PHE A 77 19.44 -8.83 0.27
C PHE A 77 18.36 -8.78 -0.82
N PHE A 78 18.75 -8.80 -2.10
CA PHE A 78 17.79 -8.81 -3.20
C PHE A 78 16.89 -10.05 -3.17
N ASN A 79 17.46 -11.24 -2.94
CA ASN A 79 16.68 -12.47 -2.83
C ASN A 79 15.65 -12.40 -1.69
N LEU A 80 16.07 -11.95 -0.50
CA LEU A 80 15.17 -11.80 0.65
C LEU A 80 14.09 -10.73 0.40
N TYR A 81 14.46 -9.62 -0.22
CA TYR A 81 13.53 -8.53 -0.56
C TYR A 81 12.42 -9.01 -1.52
N PHE A 82 12.79 -9.66 -2.63
CA PHE A 82 11.82 -10.19 -3.58
C PHE A 82 10.99 -11.34 -3.00
N PHE A 83 11.60 -12.21 -2.19
CA PHE A 83 10.86 -13.25 -1.47
C PHE A 83 9.82 -12.66 -0.52
N SER A 84 10.19 -11.64 0.28
CA SER A 84 9.29 -10.95 1.20
C SER A 84 8.15 -10.24 0.46
N MET A 85 8.43 -9.56 -0.65
CA MET A 85 7.38 -8.96 -1.49
C MET A 85 6.42 -10.00 -2.07
N GLY A 86 6.95 -11.12 -2.57
CA GLY A 86 6.13 -12.22 -3.08
C GLY A 86 5.23 -12.80 -2.00
N PHE A 87 5.79 -13.11 -0.83
CA PHE A 87 5.05 -13.61 0.32
C PHE A 87 3.97 -12.61 0.79
N SER A 88 4.30 -11.32 0.88
CA SER A 88 3.33 -10.27 1.24
C SER A 88 2.19 -10.17 0.24
N THR A 89 2.47 -10.32 -1.06
CA THR A 89 1.44 -10.31 -2.11
C THR A 89 0.54 -11.53 -2.02
N LEU A 90 1.11 -12.72 -1.80
CA LEU A 90 0.34 -13.95 -1.57
C LEU A 90 -0.58 -13.81 -0.36
N LEU A 91 -0.08 -13.29 0.76
CA LEU A 91 -0.87 -13.09 1.96
C LEU A 91 -2.01 -12.07 1.72
N ALA A 92 -1.72 -10.98 1.02
CA ALA A 92 -2.70 -9.95 0.70
C ALA A 92 -3.84 -10.49 -0.18
N LEU A 93 -3.55 -11.38 -1.13
CA LEU A 93 -4.56 -11.95 -2.02
C LEU A 93 -5.34 -13.11 -1.38
N THR A 94 -4.77 -13.81 -0.41
CA THR A 94 -5.39 -14.99 0.23
C THR A 94 -6.16 -14.66 1.50
N MET A 95 -5.75 -13.66 2.28
CA MET A 95 -6.43 -13.28 3.54
C MET A 95 -7.47 -12.16 3.37
N ALA A 96 -7.34 -11.32 2.34
CA ALA A 96 -8.29 -10.23 2.09
C ALA A 96 -9.47 -10.63 1.19
N VAL A 97 -9.41 -11.81 0.58
CA VAL A 97 -10.48 -12.45 -0.20
C VAL A 97 -11.27 -13.41 0.69
#